data_AF-A0A351LG94-F1
#
_entry.id   AF-A0A351LG94-F1
#
_cell.length_a   1.000
_cell.length_b   1.000
_cell.length_c   1.000
_cell.angle_alpha   90.00
_cell.angle_beta   90.00
_cell.angle_gamma   90.00
#
_symmetry.space_group_name_H-M   'P 1'
#
loop_
_entity.id
_entity.type
_entity.pdbx_description
1 polymer ?
#
loop_
_entity_poly.entity_id
_entity_poly.type
_entity_poly.pdbx_seq_one_letter_code
_entity_poly.pdbx_strand_id
1 'polypeptide(L)' 'MDVIQESVRIELKSSNLALFSFTFEMVEAIEIIEAEKGKVAFSVVPKNQEIKTKVQVELRPHIKIDGATLRSSY' A
#
# COMPACT_ATOMS: atom_id res chain seq x y z
N MET A 1 -8.50 14.93 -16.07
CA MET A 1 -9.06 13.59 -15.84
C MET A 1 -8.28 13.03 -14.65
N ASP A 2 -8.78 13.26 -13.44
CA ASP A 2 -8.13 12.82 -12.22
C ASP A 2 -8.39 11.32 -12.08
N VAL A 3 -7.36 10.53 -12.39
CA VAL A 3 -7.43 9.08 -12.27
C VAL A 3 -7.47 8.77 -10.77
N ILE A 4 -8.65 8.46 -10.25
CA ILE A 4 -8.77 7.82 -8.95
C ILE A 4 -8.06 6.47 -9.09
N GLN A 5 -6.93 6.31 -8.42
CA GLN A 5 -6.16 5.09 -8.49
C GLN A 5 -6.91 3.99 -7.74
N GLU A 6 -7.64 3.13 -8.47
CA GLU A 6 -8.54 2.15 -7.86
C GLU A 6 -7.80 0.98 -7.19
N SER A 7 -6.58 0.68 -7.63
CA SER A 7 -5.79 -0.43 -7.09
C SER A 7 -4.29 -0.19 -7.10
N VAL A 8 -3.61 -0.92 -6.21
CA VAL A 8 -2.15 -0.93 -6.08
C VAL A 8 -1.69 -2.39 -6.06
N ARG A 9 -0.72 -2.69 -6.92
CA ARG A 9 -0.01 -3.97 -6.91
C ARG A 9 1.45 -3.75 -6.57
N ILE A 10 1.95 -4.50 -5.59
CA ILE A 10 3.35 -4.51 -5.18
C ILE A 10 3.92 -5.90 -5.44
N GLU A 11 4.97 -5.98 -6.24
CA GLU A 11 5.67 -7.22 -6.55
C GLU A 11 7.09 -7.15 -6.01
N LEU A 12 7.42 -8.01 -5.05
CA LEU A 12 8.77 -8.11 -4.49
C LEU A 12 9.54 -9.19 -5.25
N LYS A 13 10.64 -8.79 -5.90
CA LYS A 13 11.52 -9.68 -6.65
C LYS A 13 12.91 -9.73 -6.04
N SER A 14 13.53 -10.91 -6.08
CA SER A 14 14.96 -11.08 -5.86
C SER A 14 15.57 -11.68 -7.13
N SER A 15 16.49 -10.96 -7.76
CA SER A 15 17.13 -11.41 -9.02
C SER A 15 16.13 -11.85 -10.10
N ASN A 16 15.08 -11.04 -10.32
CA ASN A 16 13.96 -11.30 -11.23
C ASN A 16 13.04 -12.48 -10.87
N LEU A 17 13.30 -13.19 -9.77
CA LEU A 17 12.37 -14.17 -9.22
C LEU A 17 11.34 -13.47 -8.34
N ALA A 18 10.05 -13.62 -8.64
CA ALA A 18 8.98 -13.10 -7.81
C ALA A 18 8.90 -13.89 -6.50
N LEU A 19 9.07 -13.18 -5.37
CA LEU A 19 8.97 -13.75 -4.03
C LEU A 19 7.56 -13.56 -3.46
N PHE A 20 7.03 -12.34 -3.55
CA PHE A 20 5.73 -11.98 -3.02
C PHE A 20 4.99 -11.03 -3.96
N SER A 21 3.68 -11.16 -4.04
CA SER A 21 2.80 -10.25 -4.76
C SER A 21 1.65 -9.85 -3.84
N PHE A 22 1.52 -8.56 -3.58
CA PHE A 22 0.43 -7.97 -2.82
C PHE A 22 -0.46 -7.17 -3.75
N THR A 23 -1.76 -7.36 -3.64
CA THR A 23 -2.75 -6.61 -4.42
C THR A 23 -3.75 -5.99 -3.47
N PHE A 24 -3.94 -4.67 -3.62
CA PHE A 24 -4.85 -3.87 -2.83
C PHE A 24 -5.82 -3.19 -3.78
N GLU A 25 -7.11 -3.48 -3.58
CA GLU A 25 -8.22 -2.89 -4.33
C GLU A 25 -8.87 -1.78 -3.51
N MET A 26 -9.62 -0.90 -4.16
CA MET A 26 -10.33 0.22 -3.51
C MET A 26 -9.38 1.14 -2.73
N VAL A 27 -8.26 1.49 -3.36
CA VAL A 27 -7.31 2.47 -2.82
C VAL A 27 -7.95 3.85 -2.91
N GLU A 28 -8.01 4.57 -1.79
CA GLU A 28 -8.60 5.92 -1.77
C GLU A 28 -7.60 6.96 -2.28
N ALA A 29 -6.36 6.87 -1.79
CA ALA A 29 -5.29 7.79 -2.11
C ALA A 29 -3.92 7.15 -1.83
N ILE A 30 -2.92 7.64 -2.56
CA ILE A 30 -1.51 7.35 -2.31
C ILE A 30 -0.82 8.66 -1.94
N GLU A 31 -0.14 8.65 -0.82
CA GLU A 31 0.62 9.78 -0.30
C GLU A 31 2.12 9.46 -0.33
N ILE A 32 2.92 10.40 -0.83
CA ILE A 32 4.37 10.35 -0.73
C ILE A 32 4.74 10.96 0.62
N ILE A 33 5.23 10.14 1.56
CA ILE A 33 5.63 10.61 2.89
C ILE A 33 7.04 11.20 2.84
N GLU A 34 7.97 10.54 2.17
CA GLU A 34 9.37 10.98 2.07
C GLU A 34 9.97 10.54 0.72
N ALA A 35 10.03 11.48 -0.23
CA ALA A 35 10.45 11.19 -1.60
C ALA A 35 11.90 10.69 -1.68
N GLU A 36 12.82 11.26 -0.89
CA GLU A 36 14.24 10.91 -0.92
C GLU A 36 14.50 9.45 -0.53
N LYS A 37 13.71 8.91 0.41
CA LYS A 37 13.76 7.50 0.82
C LYS A 37 12.85 6.59 0.00
N GLY A 38 12.08 7.17 -0.94
CA GLY A 38 11.07 6.44 -1.69
C GLY A 38 9.98 5.86 -0.79
N LYS A 39 9.59 6.61 0.25
CA LYS A 39 8.57 6.19 1.22
C LYS A 39 7.20 6.68 0.80
N VAL A 40 6.30 5.73 0.56
CA VAL A 40 4.91 5.98 0.16
C VAL A 40 3.97 5.25 1.11
N ALA A 41 2.79 5.81 1.32
CA ALA A 41 1.72 5.12 2.03
C ALA A 41 0.42 5.27 1.27
N PHE A 42 -0.44 4.27 1.40
CA PHE A 42 -1.78 4.32 0.85
C PHE A 42 -2.77 3.67 1.81
N SER A 43 -4.01 4.13 1.72
CA SER A 43 -5.11 3.63 2.53
C SER A 43 -6.11 2.92 1.65
N VAL A 44 -6.59 1.78 2.16
CA VAL A 44 -7.66 0.99 1.54
C VAL A 44 -8.86 1.06 2.45
N VAL A 45 -9.98 1.52 1.90
CA VAL A 45 -11.26 1.63 2.59
C VAL A 45 -12.33 0.97 1.73
N PRO A 46 -12.69 -0.29 2.00
CA PRO A 46 -13.78 -0.95 1.30
C PRO A 46 -15.08 -0.17 1.54
N LYS A 47 -15.87 0.06 0.48
CA LYS A 47 -17.14 0.84 0.51
C LYS A 47 -18.15 0.45 1.59
N ASN A 48 -17.98 -0.71 2.25
CA ASN A 48 -18.96 -1.31 3.16
C ASN A 48 -18.47 -1.58 4.59
N GLN A 49 -17.22 -1.31 4.99
CA GLN A 49 -16.74 -1.83 6.28
C GLN A 49 -15.81 -0.90 7.04
N GLU A 50 -15.96 -0.93 8.37
CA GLU A 50 -15.21 -0.22 9.41
C GLU A 50 -13.76 -0.71 9.56
N ILE A 51 -13.20 -1.14 8.43
CA ILE A 51 -11.88 -1.73 8.29
C ILE A 51 -11.04 -0.71 7.54
N LYS A 52 -10.11 -0.09 8.25
CA LYS A 52 -9.13 0.83 7.66
C LYS A 52 -7.81 0.09 7.56
N THR A 53 -7.39 -0.22 6.33
CA THR A 53 -6.06 -0.78 6.08
C THR A 53 -5.13 0.32 5.61
N LYS A 54 -4.02 0.49 6.33
CA LYS A 54 -2.94 1.38 5.93
C LYS A 54 -1.74 0.54 5.53
N VAL A 55 -1.21 0.81 4.36
CA VAL A 55 0.00 0.16 3.83
C VAL A 55 1.07 1.23 3.65
N GLN A 56 2.29 0.91 4.04
CA GLN A 56 3.46 1.76 3.89
C GLN A 56 4.57 0.96 3.21
N VAL A 57 5.16 1.56 2.19
CA VAL A 57 6.26 0.99 1.43
C VAL A 57 7.45 1.93 1.55
N GLU A 58 8.59 1.37 1.93
CA GLU A 58 9.88 2.06 1.99
C GLU A 58 10.86 1.35 1.06
N LEU A 59 11.53 2.11 0.20
CA LEU A 59 12.49 1.55 -0.76
C LEU A 59 13.94 1.64 -0.28
N ARG A 60 14.26 2.59 0.62
CA ARG A 60 15.61 2.84 1.12
C ARG A 60 15.63 3.05 2.64
N PRO A 61 16.70 2.65 3.34
CA PRO A 61 17.89 1.96 2.81
C PRO A 61 17.66 0.48 2.46
N HIS A 62 16.59 -0.11 2.97
CA HIS A 62 16.17 -1.48 2.67
C HIS A 62 14.72 -1.46 2.21
N ILE A 63 14.33 -2.43 1.36
CA ILE A 63 12.94 -2.57 0.93
C ILE A 63 12.13 -3.11 2.11
N LYS A 64 11.12 -2.35 2.53
CA LYS A 64 10.21 -2.70 3.61
C LYS A 64 8.77 -2.43 3.20
N ILE A 65 7.87 -3.36 3.50
CA ILE A 65 6.43 -3.22 3.28
C ILE A 65 5.76 -3.53 4.61
N ASP A 66 5.13 -2.52 5.21
CA ASP A 66 4.36 -2.67 6.44
C ASP A 66 2.87 -2.47 6.13
N GLY A 67 2.03 -3.36 6.61
CA GLY A 67 0.58 -3.26 6.48
C GLY A 67 -0.08 -3.45 7.83
N ALA A 68 -1.02 -2.57 8.17
CA ALA A 68 -1.83 -2.70 9.37
C ALA A 68 -3.30 -2.51 9.01
N THR A 69 -4.12 -3.42 9.50
CA THR A 69 -5.58 -3.37 9.34
C THR A 69 -6.20 -3.16 10.70
N LEU A 70 -6.85 -2.01 10.90
CA LEU A 70 -7.64 -1.75 12.09
C LEU A 70 -9.05 -2.27 11.85
N ARG A 71 -9.48 -3.24 12.66
CA ARG A 71 -10.87 -3.68 12.73
C ARG A 71 -11.56 -2.82 13.78
N SER A 72 -12.45 -1.90 13.36
CA SER A 72 -13.35 -1.29 14.33
C SER A 72 -14.23 -2.39 14.91
N SER A 73 -14.24 -2.50 16.24
CA SER A 73 -15.16 -3.39 16.96
C SER A 73 -16.23 -2.49 17.54
N TYR A 74 -17.47 -2.62 17.10
CA TYR A 74 -18.63 -2.12 17.84
C TYR A 74 -19.22 -3.25 18.68
#